data_AF-A0A380Z820-F1
#
_entry.id   AF-A0A380Z820-F1
#
_cell.length_a   1.000
_cell.length_b   1.000
_cell.length_c   1.000
_cell.angle_alpha   90.00
_cell.angle_beta   90.00
_cell.angle_gamma   90.00
#
_symmetry.space_group_name_H-M   'P 1'
#
loop_
_entity.id
_entity.type
_entity.pdbx_description
1 polymer ?
#
loop_
_entity_poly.entity_id
_entity_poly.type
_entity_poly.pdbx_seq_one_letter_code
_entity_poly.pdbx_strand_id
1 'polypeptide(L)'
;MAAVNENDTFNKIIPHPKKTKFGLSFGEDMISLYFCWKFGLDWVEHNYAEGIPNSVKNLDLSFFEKVNVNNLMHIDAVYRKKIIDNIKKFDIQEYDEHDYEKLDILNNWYFDNK
;
A
#
# COMPACT_ATOMS: atom_id res chain seq x y z
N MET A 1 -23.33 -14.07 34.94
CA MET A 1 -22.22 -14.64 34.15
C MET A 1 -22.79 -15.03 32.80
N ALA A 2 -22.60 -14.18 31.78
CA ALA A 2 -23.06 -14.49 30.43
C ALA A 2 -21.99 -15.35 29.74
N ALA A 3 -22.43 -16.48 29.16
CA ALA A 3 -21.58 -17.40 28.43
C ALA A 3 -21.01 -16.72 27.18
N VAL A 4 -19.70 -16.85 26.99
CA VAL A 4 -19.00 -16.40 25.78
C VAL A 4 -19.40 -17.33 24.65
N ASN A 5 -20.00 -16.78 23.59
CA ASN A 5 -20.34 -17.52 22.38
C ASN A 5 -19.05 -17.86 21.61
N GLU A 6 -18.77 -19.15 21.39
CA GLU A 6 -17.56 -19.69 20.73
C GLU A 6 -17.47 -19.42 19.21
N ASN A 7 -18.23 -18.45 18.68
CA ASN A 7 -18.19 -18.05 17.27
C ASN A 7 -17.38 -16.76 17.03
N ASP A 8 -16.39 -16.52 17.88
CA ASP A 8 -15.51 -15.38 17.77
C ASP A 8 -14.39 -15.69 16.76
N THR A 9 -14.73 -15.60 15.48
CA THR A 9 -13.79 -15.82 14.36
C THR A 9 -12.56 -14.91 14.44
N PHE A 10 -12.64 -13.81 15.21
CA PHE A 10 -11.53 -12.91 15.51
C PHE A 10 -10.56 -13.45 16.57
N ASN A 11 -10.99 -14.39 17.40
CA ASN A 11 -10.19 -15.00 18.47
C ASN A 11 -9.67 -16.40 18.12
N LYS A 12 -9.89 -16.89 16.89
CA LYS A 12 -9.04 -17.97 16.38
C LYS A 12 -7.63 -17.41 16.35
N ILE A 13 -6.74 -18.01 17.13
CA ILE A 13 -5.29 -17.86 16.96
C ILE A 13 -5.03 -18.27 15.51
N ILE A 14 -4.98 -17.29 14.61
CA ILE A 14 -4.53 -17.51 13.25
C ILE A 14 -3.07 -17.90 13.45
N PRO A 15 -2.67 -19.17 13.19
CA PRO A 15 -1.26 -19.53 13.25
C PRO A 15 -0.53 -18.50 12.41
N HIS A 16 0.58 -17.93 12.91
CA HIS A 16 1.29 -16.85 12.21
C HIS A 16 1.35 -17.19 10.72
N PRO A 17 0.60 -16.45 9.88
CA PRO A 17 0.48 -16.83 8.48
C PRO A 17 1.89 -16.84 7.89
N LYS A 18 2.16 -17.80 7.01
CA LYS A 18 3.44 -17.84 6.31
C LYS A 18 3.66 -16.48 5.65
N LYS A 19 4.89 -15.97 5.74
CA LYS A 19 5.28 -14.74 5.05
C LYS A 19 4.97 -14.86 3.56
N THR A 20 4.48 -13.77 2.97
CA THR A 20 4.36 -13.66 1.52
C THR A 20 5.75 -13.72 0.90
N LYS A 21 5.89 -14.33 -0.28
CA LYS A 21 7.14 -14.25 -1.05
C LYS A 21 6.99 -13.18 -2.11
N PHE A 22 7.97 -12.28 -2.15
CA PHE A 22 8.03 -11.28 -3.20
C PHE A 22 8.13 -11.94 -4.59
N GLY A 23 7.43 -11.39 -5.57
CA GLY A 23 7.38 -11.83 -6.97
C GLY A 23 6.22 -12.77 -7.32
N LEU A 24 5.46 -13.27 -6.33
CA LEU A 24 4.35 -14.20 -6.56
C LEU A 24 3.08 -13.52 -7.09
N SER A 25 2.81 -12.30 -6.65
CA SER A 25 1.57 -11.59 -6.96
C SER A 25 1.83 -10.10 -6.97
N PHE A 26 1.53 -9.45 -8.09
CA PHE A 26 1.70 -8.00 -8.22
C PHE A 26 1.03 -7.22 -7.07
N GLY A 27 -0.17 -7.62 -6.66
CA GLY A 27 -0.88 -6.96 -5.56
C GLY A 27 -0.17 -7.11 -4.21
N GLU A 28 0.34 -8.31 -3.91
CA GLU A 28 1.09 -8.56 -2.67
C GLU A 28 2.46 -7.86 -2.69
N ASP A 29 3.09 -7.81 -3.87
CA ASP A 29 4.36 -7.14 -4.08
C ASP A 29 4.22 -5.65 -3.82
N MET A 30 3.21 -4.98 -4.40
CA MET A 30 2.98 -3.55 -4.17
C MET A 30 2.75 -3.22 -2.69
N ILE A 31 2.01 -4.07 -1.96
CA ILE A 31 1.81 -3.89 -0.52
C ILE A 31 3.14 -4.05 0.23
N SER A 32 3.93 -5.07 -0.14
CA SER A 32 5.25 -5.32 0.44
C SER A 32 6.19 -4.13 0.25
N LEU A 33 6.25 -3.56 -0.96
CA LEU A 33 7.07 -2.39 -1.28
C LEU A 33 6.63 -1.16 -0.48
N TYR A 34 5.32 -0.90 -0.42
CA TYR A 34 4.79 0.21 0.40
C TYR A 34 5.17 0.04 1.88
N PHE A 35 5.04 -1.16 2.44
CA PHE A 35 5.47 -1.42 3.82
C PHE A 35 6.98 -1.29 4.00
N CYS A 36 7.80 -1.67 3.01
CA CYS A 36 9.24 -1.46 3.09
C CYS A 36 9.60 0.02 3.15
N TRP A 37 8.94 0.85 2.34
CA TRP A 37 9.13 2.30 2.39
C TRP A 37 8.65 2.89 3.73
N LYS A 38 7.51 2.43 4.25
CA LYS A 38 6.89 3.00 5.47
C LYS A 38 7.56 2.54 6.77
N PHE A 39 7.97 1.28 6.86
CA PHE A 39 8.42 0.63 8.09
C PHE A 39 9.86 0.11 8.04
N GLY A 40 10.50 0.15 6.87
CA GLY A 40 11.84 -0.36 6.63
C GLY A 40 11.85 -1.84 6.24
N LEU A 41 12.82 -2.20 5.38
CA LEU A 41 12.98 -3.56 4.86
C LEU A 41 13.08 -4.60 5.98
N ASP A 42 13.95 -4.37 6.97
CA ASP A 42 14.24 -5.34 8.02
C ASP A 42 12.98 -5.70 8.82
N TRP A 43 12.09 -4.73 9.06
CA TRP A 43 10.82 -4.96 9.74
C TRP A 43 9.88 -5.81 8.87
N VAL A 44 9.79 -5.51 7.57
CA VAL A 44 8.94 -6.26 6.63
C VAL A 44 9.43 -7.69 6.45
N GLU A 45 10.75 -7.88 6.28
CA GLU A 45 11.36 -9.21 6.21
C GLU A 45 11.17 -10.01 7.48
N HIS A 46 11.13 -9.36 8.63
CA HIS A 46 10.87 -10.04 9.90
C HIS A 46 9.39 -10.44 10.08
N ASN A 47 8.44 -9.62 9.61
CA ASN A 47 7.04 -9.72 10.03
C ASN A 47 6.04 -10.09 8.91
N TYR A 48 6.32 -9.80 7.65
CA TYR A 48 5.30 -9.80 6.59
C TYR A 48 5.69 -10.57 5.33
N ALA A 49 6.79 -10.20 4.67
CA ALA A 49 7.16 -10.74 3.37
C ALA A 49 8.66 -11.01 3.26
N GLU A 50 9.08 -12.02 2.52
CA GLU A 50 10.48 -12.43 2.35
C GLU A 50 10.95 -12.35 0.89
N GLY A 51 12.28 -12.23 0.69
CA GLY A 51 12.91 -12.22 -0.63
C GLY A 51 12.84 -10.88 -1.34
N ILE A 52 12.68 -9.78 -0.60
CA ILE A 52 12.55 -8.44 -1.16
C ILE A 52 13.97 -7.90 -1.48
N PRO A 53 14.21 -7.42 -2.71
CA PRO A 53 15.52 -6.87 -3.07
C PRO A 53 15.92 -5.69 -2.18
N ASN A 54 17.16 -5.68 -1.68
CA ASN A 54 17.71 -4.59 -0.86
C ASN A 54 17.64 -3.21 -1.55
N SER A 55 17.60 -3.18 -2.89
CA SER A 55 17.47 -1.96 -3.69
C SER A 55 16.15 -1.21 -3.44
N VAL A 56 15.14 -1.85 -2.82
CA VAL A 56 13.88 -1.20 -2.41
C VAL A 56 14.10 0.00 -1.48
N LYS A 57 15.21 0.02 -0.72
CA LYS A 57 15.57 1.12 0.19
C LYS A 57 15.78 2.46 -0.55
N ASN A 58 15.97 2.43 -1.87
CA ASN A 58 16.17 3.62 -2.70
C ASN A 58 14.86 4.17 -3.30
N LEU A 59 13.73 3.48 -3.11
CA LEU A 59 12.44 3.90 -3.65
C LEU A 59 11.76 4.87 -2.69
N ASP A 60 11.25 5.98 -3.24
CA ASP A 60 10.32 6.85 -2.54
C ASP A 60 8.90 6.57 -3.01
N LEU A 61 8.08 6.04 -2.10
CA LEU A 61 6.71 5.62 -2.37
C LEU A 61 5.68 6.57 -1.73
N SER A 62 6.07 7.81 -1.41
CA SER A 62 5.19 8.82 -0.80
C SER A 62 3.90 9.06 -1.58
N PHE A 63 3.93 8.83 -2.91
CA PHE A 63 2.77 9.03 -3.77
C PHE A 63 1.59 8.09 -3.40
N PHE A 64 1.83 6.93 -2.78
CA PHE A 64 0.76 6.05 -2.29
C PHE A 64 -0.11 6.69 -1.21
N GLU A 65 0.40 7.70 -0.50
CA GLU A 65 -0.34 8.43 0.54
C GLU A 65 -1.09 9.65 -0.02
N LYS A 66 -1.02 9.88 -1.34
CA LYS A 66 -1.66 10.99 -2.03
C LYS A 66 -2.85 10.52 -2.86
N VAL A 67 -3.69 11.47 -3.30
CA VAL A 67 -4.80 11.20 -4.22
C VAL A 67 -4.44 11.61 -5.65
N ASN A 68 -4.58 10.68 -6.60
CA ASN A 68 -4.59 11.02 -8.01
C ASN A 68 -6.01 11.46 -8.43
N VAL A 69 -6.25 12.77 -8.47
CA VAL A 69 -7.56 13.35 -8.83
C VAL A 69 -8.00 13.01 -10.25
N ASN A 70 -7.07 12.67 -11.16
CA ASN A 70 -7.42 12.23 -12.50
C ASN A 70 -8.20 10.91 -12.46
N ASN A 71 -8.00 10.05 -11.45
CA ASN A 71 -8.81 8.83 -11.30
C ASN A 71 -10.30 9.13 -11.06
N LEU A 72 -10.64 10.37 -10.65
CA LEU A 72 -12.01 10.82 -10.42
C LEU A 72 -12.63 11.49 -11.66
N MET A 73 -11.92 11.59 -12.79
CA MET A 73 -12.37 12.33 -13.97
C MET A 73 -13.63 11.75 -14.62
N HIS A 74 -13.87 10.44 -14.45
CA HIS A 74 -15.08 9.75 -14.93
C HIS A 74 -16.27 9.86 -13.99
N ILE A 75 -16.09 10.48 -12.81
CA ILE A 75 -17.16 10.76 -11.85
C ILE A 75 -17.79 12.11 -12.21
N ASP A 76 -19.11 12.20 -12.11
CA ASP A 76 -19.85 13.45 -12.27
C ASP A 76 -19.27 14.58 -11.40
N ALA A 77 -19.30 15.81 -11.92
CA ALA A 77 -18.64 16.95 -11.32
C ALA A 77 -19.12 17.25 -9.89
N VAL A 78 -20.40 17.02 -9.58
CA VAL A 78 -20.97 17.26 -8.24
C VAL A 78 -20.39 16.26 -7.24
N TYR A 79 -20.34 14.98 -7.60
CA TYR A 79 -19.79 13.94 -6.74
C TYR A 79 -18.26 14.02 -6.63
N ARG A 80 -17.57 14.32 -7.72
CA ARG A 80 -16.13 14.55 -7.73
C ARG A 80 -15.73 15.65 -6.76
N LYS A 81 -16.44 16.79 -6.78
CA LYS A 81 -16.20 17.89 -5.83
C LYS A 81 -16.40 17.42 -4.38
N LYS A 82 -17.48 16.70 -4.09
CA LYS A 82 -17.74 16.16 -2.74
C LYS A 82 -16.64 15.22 -2.25
N ILE A 83 -16.12 14.36 -3.13
CA ILE A 83 -15.02 13.45 -2.81
C ILE A 83 -13.75 14.25 -2.49
N ILE A 84 -13.36 15.18 -3.35
CA ILE A 84 -12.16 16.02 -3.15
C ILE A 84 -12.27 16.84 -1.87
N ASP A 85 -13.42 17.48 -1.63
CA ASP A 85 -13.66 18.28 -0.41
C ASP A 85 -13.57 17.42 0.86
N ASN A 86 -13.96 16.14 0.80
CA ASN A 86 -13.81 15.22 1.92
C ASN A 86 -12.36 14.77 2.11
N ILE A 87 -11.64 14.47 1.03
CA ILE A 87 -10.23 14.07 1.09
C ILE A 87 -9.37 15.18 1.72
N LYS A 88 -9.62 16.45 1.33
CA LYS A 88 -8.93 17.61 1.89
C LYS A 88 -9.14 17.80 3.39
N LYS A 89 -10.24 17.32 3.97
CA LYS A 89 -10.46 17.36 5.44
C LYS A 89 -9.51 16.45 6.21
N PHE A 90 -8.92 15.45 5.55
CA PHE A 90 -7.96 14.52 6.13
C PHE A 90 -6.50 14.91 5.83
N ASP A 91 -6.26 16.10 5.29
CA ASP A 91 -4.92 16.59 4.91
C ASP A 91 -4.20 15.69 3.89
N ILE A 92 -4.96 14.94 3.11
CA ILE A 92 -4.43 14.11 2.02
C ILE A 92 -4.13 15.02 0.84
N GLN A 93 -2.88 14.98 0.37
CA GLN A 93 -2.40 15.80 -0.73
C GLN A 93 -2.81 15.21 -2.09
N GLU A 94 -2.95 16.08 -3.08
CA GLU A 94 -3.14 15.68 -4.49
C GLU A 94 -1.78 15.32 -5.11
N TYR A 95 -1.79 14.47 -6.14
CA TYR A 95 -0.59 14.17 -6.93
C TYR A 95 -0.03 15.46 -7.56
N ASP A 96 1.29 15.60 -7.51
CA ASP A 96 2.06 16.56 -8.29
C ASP A 96 2.81 15.85 -9.44
N GLU A 97 3.57 16.60 -10.22
CA GLU A 97 4.33 16.06 -11.36
C GLU A 97 5.39 15.04 -10.92
N HIS A 98 6.03 15.25 -9.77
CA HIS A 98 7.06 14.35 -9.25
C HIS A 98 6.50 13.00 -8.79
N ASP A 99 5.22 12.95 -8.40
CA ASP A 99 4.57 11.68 -8.07
C ASP A 99 4.46 10.75 -9.29
N TYR A 100 4.31 11.30 -10.50
CA TYR A 100 4.34 10.51 -11.73
C TYR A 100 5.75 9.99 -12.04
N GLU A 101 6.78 10.79 -11.80
CA GLU A 101 8.18 10.37 -11.94
C GLU A 101 8.49 9.20 -10.99
N LYS A 102 8.07 9.30 -9.72
CA LYS A 102 8.23 8.23 -8.72
C LYS A 102 7.49 6.96 -9.11
N LEU A 103 6.27 7.08 -9.65
CA LEU A 103 5.50 5.95 -10.14
C LEU A 103 6.22 5.24 -11.30
N ASP A 104 6.83 6.00 -12.21
CA ASP A 104 7.58 5.44 -13.33
C ASP A 104 8.87 4.75 -12.87
N ILE A 105 9.60 5.36 -11.93
CA ILE A 105 10.76 4.76 -11.27
C ILE A 105 10.36 3.43 -10.60
N LEU A 106 9.25 3.40 -9.85
CA LEU A 106 8.76 2.17 -9.22
C LEU A 106 8.44 1.10 -10.26
N ASN A 107 7.72 1.46 -11.33
CA ASN A 107 7.35 0.50 -12.36
C ASN A 107 8.59 -0.12 -13.00
N ASN A 108 9.55 0.70 -13.43
CA ASN A 108 10.80 0.23 -14.03
C ASN A 108 11.58 -0.66 -13.04
N TRP A 109 11.75 -0.19 -11.81
CA TRP A 109 12.41 -0.98 -10.77
C TRP A 109 11.72 -2.33 -10.53
N TYR A 110 10.39 -2.36 -10.47
CA TYR A 110 9.65 -3.59 -10.19
C TYR A 110 9.84 -4.62 -11.30
N PHE A 111 9.81 -4.22 -12.57
CA PHE A 111 10.03 -5.16 -13.68
C PHE A 111 11.48 -5.60 -13.83
N ASP A 112 12.45 -4.77 -13.41
CA ASP A 112 13.87 -5.13 -13.42
C ASP A 112 14.27 -6.08 -12.27
N ASN A 113 13.49 -6.11 -11.18
CA ASN A 113 13.82 -6.84 -9.96
C ASN A 113 12.81 -7.96 -9.64
N LYS A 114 11.92 -8.30 -10.58
CA LYS A 114 10.99 -9.43 -10.49
C LYS A 114 11.59 -10.73 -11.02
#